data_AF-A0A521G118-F1
#
_entry.id   AF-A0A521G118-F1
#
_cell.length_a   1.000
_cell.length_b   1.000
_cell.length_c   1.000
_cell.angle_alpha   90.00
_cell.angle_beta   90.00
_cell.angle_gamma   90.00
#
_symmetry.space_group_name_H-M   'P 1'
#
loop_
_entity.id
_entity.type
_entity.pdbx_description
1 polymer ?
#
loop_
_entity_poly.entity_id
_entity_poly.type
_entity_poly.pdbx_seq_one_letter_code
_entity_poly.pdbx_strand_id
1 'polypeptide(L)'
;MRYEDLTIYECREGPPDVHSLNVGWLGGWGEPFAQGETSQAFKERLFQFCLDRYAVHLCRGYHECEFCGGWHDEAKAKYGEGASCLSIGNGEIRVIGTTAVYVAPALVYHYVVRHAYRPPDCFIEAVLTGPAPGSEEHETLLNIMRW
;
A
#
# COMPACT_ATOMS: atom_id res chain seq x y z
N MET A 1 8.89 -8.23 -5.98
CA MET A 1 8.78 -7.58 -7.32
C MET A 1 8.92 -6.09 -7.11
N ARG A 2 9.78 -5.40 -7.88
CA ARG A 2 10.05 -3.97 -7.70
C ARG A 2 9.41 -3.14 -8.81
N TYR A 3 8.74 -2.06 -8.44
CA TYR A 3 8.35 -0.98 -9.34
C TYR A 3 8.76 0.36 -8.74
N GLU A 4 9.28 1.27 -9.57
CA GLU A 4 9.61 2.62 -9.11
C GLU A 4 8.33 3.39 -8.76
N ASP A 5 8.41 4.21 -7.72
CA ASP A 5 7.29 5.04 -7.31
C ASP A 5 6.89 6.01 -8.44
N LEU A 6 5.59 6.23 -8.58
CA LEU A 6 4.98 7.11 -9.58
C LEU A 6 5.13 6.65 -11.03
N THR A 7 5.55 5.40 -11.25
CA THR A 7 5.44 4.76 -12.58
C THR A 7 4.02 4.25 -12.82
N ILE A 8 3.62 4.14 -14.08
CA ILE A 8 2.30 3.62 -14.45
C ILE A 8 2.13 2.19 -13.90
N TYR A 9 1.02 1.95 -13.21
CA TYR A 9 0.64 0.63 -12.77
C TYR A 9 0.04 -0.15 -13.94
N GLU A 10 0.67 -1.26 -14.29
CA GLU A 10 0.17 -2.16 -15.33
C GLU A 10 -0.68 -3.26 -14.69
N CYS A 11 -2.00 -3.13 -14.79
CA CYS A 11 -2.91 -4.18 -14.37
C CYS A 11 -2.73 -5.41 -15.26
N ARG A 12 -2.56 -6.59 -14.66
CA ARG A 12 -2.31 -7.84 -15.39
C ARG A 12 -3.53 -8.35 -16.18
N GLU A 13 -4.74 -7.88 -15.86
CA GLU A 13 -6.01 -8.41 -16.39
C GLU A 13 -6.86 -7.38 -17.17
N GLY A 14 -6.32 -6.21 -17.55
CA GLY A 14 -7.06 -5.16 -18.25
C GLY A 14 -6.19 -4.22 -19.08
N PRO A 15 -6.78 -3.29 -19.85
CA PRO A 15 -6.00 -2.25 -20.54
C PRO A 15 -5.25 -1.38 -19.53
N PRO A 16 -4.08 -0.81 -19.88
CA PRO A 16 -3.33 0.04 -18.97
C PRO A 16 -4.19 1.23 -18.53
N ASP A 17 -4.37 1.38 -17.23
CA ASP A 17 -4.96 2.58 -16.67
C ASP A 17 -3.87 3.64 -16.49
N VAL A 18 -3.92 4.66 -17.33
CA VAL A 18 -2.98 5.79 -17.29
C VAL A 18 -3.14 6.65 -16.03
N HIS A 19 -4.17 6.41 -15.21
CA HIS A 19 -4.40 7.13 -13.96
C HIS A 19 -3.89 6.38 -12.72
N SER A 20 -3.45 5.12 -12.84
CA SER A 20 -2.97 4.32 -11.72
C SER A 20 -1.45 4.35 -11.65
N LEU A 21 -0.89 4.66 -10.49
CA LEU A 21 0.54 4.79 -10.25
C LEU A 21 1.04 3.85 -9.16
N ASN A 22 2.17 3.19 -9.40
CA ASN A 22 2.86 2.34 -8.44
C ASN A 22 3.38 3.17 -7.27
N VAL A 23 3.20 2.68 -6.04
CA VAL A 23 3.85 3.22 -4.84
C VAL A 23 4.25 2.10 -3.90
N GLY A 24 5.49 2.11 -3.41
CA GLY A 24 5.92 1.21 -2.32
C GLY A 24 6.06 -0.25 -2.73
N TRP A 25 6.14 -0.55 -4.02
CA TRP A 25 6.55 -1.86 -4.54
C TRP A 25 8.08 -2.01 -4.42
N LEU A 26 8.54 -2.05 -3.18
CA LEU A 26 9.95 -2.21 -2.87
C LEU A 26 10.37 -3.67 -3.10
N GLY A 27 11.60 -3.84 -3.55
CA GLY A 27 12.21 -5.14 -3.77
C GLY A 27 13.60 -4.99 -4.34
N GLY A 28 14.31 -6.11 -4.41
CA GLY A 28 15.70 -6.17 -4.85
C GLY A 28 16.66 -5.96 -3.69
N TRP A 29 17.56 -6.93 -3.51
CA TRP A 29 18.65 -6.84 -2.52
C TRP A 29 19.58 -5.67 -2.86
N GLY A 30 19.52 -4.61 -2.06
CA GLY A 30 20.51 -3.51 -2.10
C GLY A 30 20.14 -2.27 -2.90
N GLU A 31 18.96 -2.21 -3.52
CA GLU A 31 18.52 -1.00 -4.22
C GLU A 31 17.98 0.05 -3.23
N PRO A 32 18.52 1.28 -3.22
CA PRO A 32 18.03 2.31 -2.32
C PRO A 32 16.59 2.70 -2.65
N PHE A 33 15.90 3.18 -1.63
CA PHE A 33 14.58 3.81 -1.73
C PHE A 33 14.56 5.05 -0.84
N ALA A 34 13.63 5.96 -1.10
CA ALA A 34 13.52 7.18 -0.31
C ALA A 34 13.23 6.83 1.16
N GLN A 35 14.01 7.39 2.07
CA GLN A 35 13.84 7.20 3.51
C GLN A 35 13.62 8.54 4.21
N GLY A 36 12.86 8.53 5.30
CA GLY A 36 12.63 9.72 6.10
C GLY A 36 11.43 9.59 7.03
N GLU A 37 11.24 10.63 7.85
CA GLU A 37 10.14 10.66 8.80
C GLU A 37 8.80 10.88 8.11
N THR A 38 7.79 10.18 8.62
CA THR A 38 6.38 10.35 8.24
C THR A 38 5.55 10.57 9.49
N SER A 39 4.48 11.36 9.37
CA SER A 39 3.65 11.75 10.52
C SER A 39 2.89 10.55 11.10
N GLN A 40 2.56 10.62 12.39
CA GLN A 40 1.77 9.59 13.05
C GLN A 40 0.37 9.46 12.42
N ALA A 41 -0.27 10.58 12.09
CA ALA A 41 -1.57 10.61 11.43
C ALA A 41 -1.55 9.87 10.08
N PHE A 42 -0.48 10.04 9.30
CA PHE A 42 -0.29 9.30 8.04
C PHE A 42 -0.19 7.80 8.30
N LYS A 43 0.67 7.37 9.24
CA LYS A 43 0.86 5.95 9.57
C LYS A 43 -0.45 5.29 10.02
N GLU A 44 -1.23 5.98 10.85
CA GLU A 44 -2.51 5.47 11.35
C GLU A 44 -3.54 5.31 10.23
N ARG A 45 -3.60 6.28 9.31
CA ARG A 45 -4.54 6.24 8.19
C ARG A 45 -4.11 5.23 7.12
N LEU A 46 -2.81 5.17 6.80
CA LEU A 46 -2.24 4.15 5.90
C LEU A 46 -2.56 2.74 6.41
N PHE A 47 -2.42 2.52 7.72
CA PHE A 47 -2.75 1.22 8.31
C PHE A 47 -4.19 0.81 8.04
N GLN A 48 -5.15 1.75 8.08
CA GLN A 48 -6.55 1.41 7.79
C GLN A 48 -6.73 0.87 6.38
N PHE A 49 -6.03 1.43 5.38
CA PHE A 49 -6.08 0.91 4.01
C PHE A 49 -5.50 -0.51 3.92
N CYS A 50 -4.47 -0.82 4.70
CA CYS A 50 -3.78 -2.10 4.71
C CYS A 50 -4.52 -3.23 5.47
N LEU A 51 -5.75 -3.00 5.95
CA LEU A 51 -6.56 -4.05 6.57
C LEU A 51 -7.10 -5.02 5.51
N ASP A 52 -7.11 -6.33 5.82
CA ASP A 52 -7.54 -7.41 4.91
C ASP A 52 -8.85 -7.15 4.18
N ARG A 53 -9.83 -6.57 4.88
CA ARG A 53 -11.16 -6.27 4.33
C ARG A 53 -11.17 -5.22 3.22
N TYR A 54 -10.09 -4.47 3.03
CA TYR A 54 -9.96 -3.41 2.03
C TYR A 54 -8.85 -3.68 1.01
N ALA A 55 -8.05 -4.73 1.22
CA ALA A 55 -7.09 -5.18 0.23
C ALA A 55 -7.84 -5.79 -0.98
N VAL A 56 -7.34 -5.48 -2.17
CA VAL A 56 -7.85 -6.00 -3.45
C VAL A 56 -6.79 -6.85 -4.13
N HIS A 57 -7.17 -7.58 -5.18
CA HIS A 57 -6.28 -8.47 -5.94
C HIS A 57 -5.46 -9.43 -5.06
N LEU A 58 -6.12 -10.06 -4.10
CA LEU A 58 -5.51 -11.05 -3.21
C LEU A 58 -4.86 -12.18 -4.01
N CYS A 59 -3.66 -12.53 -3.60
CA CYS A 59 -2.84 -13.58 -4.18
C CYS A 59 -2.94 -14.88 -3.37
N ARG A 60 -2.56 -16.01 -3.98
CA ARG A 60 -2.46 -17.32 -3.33
C ARG A 60 -1.23 -17.46 -2.40
N GLY A 61 -0.44 -16.40 -2.26
CA GLY A 61 0.75 -16.33 -1.43
C GLY A 61 0.93 -14.92 -0.87
N TYR A 62 1.98 -14.72 -0.08
CA TYR A 62 2.27 -13.46 0.59
C TYR A 62 3.58 -12.87 0.09
N HIS A 63 3.64 -11.56 -0.02
CA HIS A 63 4.88 -10.82 -0.19
C HIS A 63 5.61 -10.78 1.16
N GLU A 64 6.70 -11.54 1.26
CA GLU A 64 7.62 -11.45 2.39
C GLU A 64 8.54 -10.24 2.24
N CYS A 65 8.84 -9.54 3.34
CA CYS A 65 9.80 -8.45 3.30
C CYS A 65 11.22 -8.97 3.06
N GLU A 66 11.77 -8.65 1.88
CA GLU A 66 13.12 -9.06 1.46
C GLU A 66 14.25 -8.46 2.32
N PHE A 67 13.97 -7.39 3.09
CA PHE A 67 14.98 -6.65 3.88
C PHE A 67 15.14 -7.14 5.31
N CYS A 68 14.18 -7.93 5.79
CA CYS A 68 14.05 -8.28 7.21
C CYS A 68 14.66 -9.64 7.56
N GLY A 69 14.97 -10.47 6.58
CA GLY A 69 15.49 -11.83 6.80
C GLY A 69 14.49 -12.77 7.48
N GLY A 70 13.19 -12.41 7.55
CA GLY A 70 12.14 -13.21 8.17
C GLY A 70 10.79 -12.50 8.30
N TRP A 71 9.81 -13.20 8.87
CA TRP A 71 8.44 -12.74 9.10
C TRP A 71 8.31 -11.87 10.35
N HIS A 72 7.42 -10.86 10.33
CA HIS A 72 7.37 -9.86 11.40
C HIS A 72 6.01 -9.32 11.80
N ASP A 73 5.53 -9.64 13.00
CA ASP A 73 4.17 -9.37 13.47
C ASP A 73 3.89 -7.93 13.98
N GLU A 74 4.28 -6.90 13.23
CA GLU A 74 4.06 -5.50 13.63
C GLU A 74 2.56 -5.15 13.80
N ALA A 75 1.69 -5.84 13.07
CA ALA A 75 0.24 -5.66 13.21
C ALA A 75 -0.30 -6.25 14.52
N LYS A 76 0.30 -7.33 15.07
CA LYS A 76 -0.17 -7.99 16.30
C LYS A 76 0.02 -7.09 17.50
N ALA A 77 1.19 -6.45 17.57
CA ALA A 77 1.55 -5.55 18.65
C ALA A 77 0.57 -4.37 18.81
N LYS A 78 -0.09 -3.95 17.72
CA LYS A 78 -0.98 -2.78 17.69
C LYS A 78 -2.47 -3.13 17.62
N TYR A 79 -2.86 -4.28 17.07
CA TYR A 79 -4.27 -4.60 16.78
C TYR A 79 -4.74 -5.99 17.27
N GLY A 80 -3.91 -6.70 18.04
CA GLY A 80 -4.30 -7.93 18.74
C GLY A 80 -3.94 -9.22 17.97
N GLU A 81 -4.21 -10.37 18.61
CA GLU A 81 -3.75 -11.69 18.15
C GLU A 81 -4.22 -12.08 16.73
N GLY A 82 -5.31 -11.48 16.24
CA GLY A 82 -5.85 -11.72 14.90
C GLY A 82 -5.23 -10.87 13.78
N ALA A 83 -4.46 -9.82 14.10
CA ALA A 83 -3.84 -8.95 13.11
C ALA A 83 -2.37 -9.35 12.93
N SER A 84 -2.01 -10.09 11.89
CA SER A 84 -0.60 -10.39 11.63
C SER A 84 -0.08 -9.59 10.45
N CYS A 85 1.22 -9.44 10.32
CA CYS A 85 1.80 -8.97 9.06
C CYS A 85 1.50 -9.90 7.87
N LEU A 86 1.05 -11.15 8.10
CA LEU A 86 0.55 -12.00 7.02
C LEU A 86 -0.72 -11.42 6.39
N SER A 87 -1.56 -10.71 7.15
CA SER A 87 -2.69 -9.95 6.60
C SER A 87 -2.23 -8.87 5.61
N ILE A 88 -1.13 -8.20 5.94
CA ILE A 88 -0.59 -7.05 5.20
C ILE A 88 0.27 -7.49 3.99
N GLY A 89 0.77 -8.72 3.95
CA GLY A 89 1.58 -9.22 2.84
C GLY A 89 0.78 -9.65 1.59
N ASN A 90 -0.55 -9.62 1.62
CA ASN A 90 -1.37 -10.16 0.54
C ASN A 90 -2.16 -9.08 -0.20
N GLY A 91 -2.10 -9.12 -1.54
CA GLY A 91 -2.79 -8.19 -2.40
C GLY A 91 -2.22 -6.77 -2.35
N GLU A 92 -3.07 -5.83 -2.70
CA GLU A 92 -2.72 -4.41 -2.85
C GLU A 92 -3.82 -3.51 -2.32
N ILE A 93 -3.46 -2.27 -2.04
CA ILE A 93 -4.37 -1.20 -1.62
C ILE A 93 -4.51 -0.18 -2.74
N ARG A 94 -5.67 0.47 -2.78
CA ARG A 94 -5.98 1.55 -3.72
C ARG A 94 -6.27 2.83 -2.95
N VAL A 95 -5.39 3.81 -3.09
CA VAL A 95 -5.51 5.14 -2.47
C VAL A 95 -5.89 6.13 -3.55
N ILE A 96 -7.02 6.81 -3.39
CA ILE A 96 -7.52 7.74 -4.39
C ILE A 96 -6.99 9.13 -4.06
N GLY A 97 -6.16 9.68 -4.95
CA GLY A 97 -5.72 11.06 -4.91
C GLY A 97 -6.54 11.95 -5.84
N THR A 98 -6.18 13.23 -5.89
CA THR A 98 -6.87 14.22 -6.73
C THR A 98 -6.66 13.99 -8.22
N THR A 99 -5.48 13.50 -8.62
CA THR A 99 -5.09 13.37 -10.04
C THR A 99 -4.78 11.95 -10.49
N ALA A 100 -4.65 11.01 -9.55
CA ALA A 100 -4.24 9.64 -9.80
C ALA A 100 -4.77 8.71 -8.70
N VAL A 101 -4.88 7.43 -9.03
CA VAL A 101 -5.05 6.35 -8.07
C VAL A 101 -3.67 5.77 -7.78
N TYR A 102 -3.30 5.68 -6.51
CA TYR A 102 -2.06 5.05 -6.12
C TYR A 102 -2.30 3.60 -5.73
N VAL A 103 -1.49 2.73 -6.31
CA VAL A 103 -1.54 1.29 -6.12
C VAL A 103 -0.29 0.87 -5.37
N ALA A 104 -0.49 0.35 -4.17
CA ALA A 104 0.62 -0.06 -3.30
C ALA A 104 0.40 -1.49 -2.81
N PRO A 105 1.47 -2.27 -2.58
CA PRO A 105 1.29 -3.55 -1.90
C PRO A 105 0.71 -3.26 -0.52
N ALA A 106 -0.14 -4.13 0.01
CA ALA A 106 -0.61 -3.97 1.39
C ALA A 106 0.60 -3.86 2.37
N LEU A 107 1.75 -4.47 2.02
CA LEU A 107 3.03 -4.43 2.74
C LEU A 107 3.65 -3.02 2.88
N VAL A 108 3.15 -2.02 2.16
CA VAL A 108 3.67 -0.65 2.22
C VAL A 108 3.71 -0.07 3.64
N TYR A 109 2.74 -0.42 4.49
CA TYR A 109 2.75 0.03 5.89
C TYR A 109 3.99 -0.46 6.64
N HIS A 110 4.37 -1.73 6.47
CA HIS A 110 5.58 -2.32 7.06
C HIS A 110 6.83 -1.57 6.63
N TYR A 111 6.95 -1.27 5.33
CA TYR A 111 8.10 -0.51 4.81
C TYR A 111 8.19 0.88 5.46
N VAL A 112 7.06 1.57 5.62
CA VAL A 112 7.03 2.90 6.27
C VAL A 112 7.47 2.83 7.73
N VAL A 113 6.92 1.90 8.51
CA VAL A 113 7.16 1.88 9.97
C VAL A 113 8.51 1.29 10.36
N ARG A 114 9.00 0.31 9.59
CA ARG A 114 10.20 -0.44 9.96
C ARG A 114 11.42 -0.10 9.14
N HIS A 115 11.23 0.15 7.86
CA HIS A 115 12.33 0.47 6.94
C HIS A 115 12.48 1.96 6.68
N ALA A 116 11.70 2.78 7.41
CA ALA A 116 11.65 4.23 7.26
C ALA A 116 11.43 4.67 5.81
N TYR A 117 10.77 3.83 4.99
CA TYR A 117 10.40 4.19 3.64
C TYR A 117 9.52 5.43 3.69
N ARG A 118 9.90 6.44 2.91
CA ARG A 118 9.18 7.70 2.80
C ARG A 118 8.51 7.75 1.42
N PRO A 119 7.19 7.47 1.34
CA PRO A 119 6.47 7.53 0.08
C PRO A 119 6.49 8.93 -0.53
N PRO A 120 6.15 9.06 -1.83
CA PRO A 120 5.96 10.35 -2.47
C PRO A 120 4.93 11.23 -1.74
N ASP A 121 5.15 12.55 -1.73
CA ASP A 121 4.30 13.49 -0.99
C ASP A 121 2.84 13.45 -1.45
N CYS A 122 2.60 13.27 -2.74
CA CYS A 122 1.25 13.16 -3.29
C CYS A 122 0.51 11.90 -2.81
N PHE A 123 1.24 10.80 -2.54
CA PHE A 123 0.66 9.62 -1.91
C PHE A 123 0.32 9.87 -0.44
N ILE A 124 1.23 10.52 0.29
CA ILE A 124 1.01 10.89 1.69
C ILE A 124 -0.22 11.80 1.82
N GLU A 125 -0.33 12.80 0.95
CA GLU A 125 -1.48 13.69 0.88
C GLU A 125 -2.76 12.91 0.57
N ALA A 126 -2.77 12.06 -0.47
CA ALA A 126 -3.93 11.28 -0.83
C ALA A 126 -4.40 10.33 0.29
N VAL A 127 -3.46 9.71 1.02
CA VAL A 127 -3.80 8.92 2.20
C VAL A 127 -4.48 9.80 3.25
N LEU A 128 -3.99 11.02 3.49
CA LEU A 128 -4.50 11.91 4.53
C LEU A 128 -5.85 12.56 4.20
N THR A 129 -6.04 13.01 2.96
CA THR A 129 -7.16 13.86 2.54
C THR A 129 -8.19 13.11 1.70
N GLY A 130 -7.80 12.02 1.03
CA GLY A 130 -8.66 11.25 0.17
C GLY A 130 -9.73 10.43 0.93
N PRO A 131 -10.66 9.80 0.21
CA PRO A 131 -11.72 8.99 0.79
C PRO A 131 -11.18 7.90 1.70
N ALA A 132 -11.80 7.71 2.87
CA ALA A 132 -11.41 6.64 3.79
C ALA A 132 -11.71 5.25 3.18
N PRO A 133 -10.91 4.22 3.46
CA PRO A 133 -11.15 2.89 2.91
C PRO A 133 -12.51 2.37 3.38
N GLY A 134 -13.32 1.88 2.44
CA GLY A 134 -14.68 1.38 2.68
C GLY A 134 -15.74 2.47 2.90
N SER A 135 -15.41 3.75 2.73
CA SER A 135 -16.43 4.80 2.62
C SER A 135 -17.22 4.64 1.32
N GLU A 136 -18.47 5.09 1.29
CA GLU A 136 -19.31 5.02 0.09
C GLU A 136 -18.64 5.71 -1.11
N GLU A 137 -17.93 6.82 -0.87
CA GLU A 137 -17.16 7.53 -1.89
C GLU A 137 -16.00 6.67 -2.42
N HIS A 138 -15.23 6.04 -1.53
CA HIS A 138 -14.12 5.15 -1.90
C HIS A 138 -14.61 3.95 -2.73
N GLU A 139 -15.65 3.26 -2.25
CA GLU A 139 -16.25 2.12 -2.95
C GLU A 139 -16.87 2.50 -4.30
N THR A 140 -17.52 3.67 -4.37
CA THR A 140 -18.09 4.18 -5.62
C THR A 140 -17.00 4.45 -6.65
N LEU A 141 -15.93 5.14 -6.24
CA LEU A 141 -14.82 5.47 -7.12
C LEU A 141 -14.08 4.21 -7.57
N LEU A 142 -13.86 3.23 -6.68
CA LEU A 142 -13.30 1.93 -7.07
C LEU A 142 -14.18 1.18 -8.07
N ASN A 143 -15.51 1.24 -7.94
CA ASN A 143 -16.43 0.58 -8.85
C ASN A 143 -16.57 1.29 -10.21
N ILE A 144 -16.50 2.62 -10.24
CA ILE A 144 -16.49 3.40 -11.50
C ILE A 144 -15.21 3.11 -12.27
N MET A 145 -14.11 3.01 -11.53
CA MET A 145 -12.78 2.75 -12.06
C MET A 145 -12.48 1.26 -12.22
N ARG A 146 -13.49 0.40 -12.50
CA ARG A 146 -13.28 -1.06 -12.64
C ARG A 146 -12.24 -1.37 -13.73
N TRP A 147 -11.02 -1.67 -13.26
CA TRP A 147 -9.84 -2.12 -13.97
C TRP A 147 -9.97 -3.55 -14.49
#